data_AF-U2VAH2-F1
#
_entry.id   AF-U2VAH2-F1
#
_cell.length_a   1.000
_cell.length_b   1.000
_cell.length_c   1.000
_cell.angle_alpha   90.00
_cell.angle_beta   90.00
_cell.angle_gamma   90.00
#
_symmetry.space_group_name_H-M   'P 1'
#
loop_
_entity.id
_entity.type
_entity.pdbx_description
1 polymer ?
#
loop_
_entity_poly.entity_id
_entity_poly.type
_entity_poly.pdbx_seq_one_letter_code
_entity_poly.pdbx_strand_id
1 'polypeptide(L)'
;MSVPELGCIENCPFTGELLSCLSWPNGSKLWYANSSVCARFAADLARAESKTTAVTIHEAGIPRLETNPALILPTAVGEKPSHDGFAALEICPLTPTGRNPKYPIEIHFSAYSVASGDGSHGTLCYLPSGEVGKADIHYWQGCVRHTVSLRLKDDILEPSYILRQSNFDETPVTIWREEMV
;
A
#
# COMPACT_ATOMS: atom_id res chain seq x y z
N MET A 1 6.65 26.74 12.36
CA MET A 1 6.34 25.88 11.20
C MET A 1 4.84 25.65 11.22
N SER A 2 4.12 26.12 10.18
CA SER A 2 2.67 25.94 10.05
C SER A 2 2.35 24.46 9.79
N VAL A 3 1.33 23.94 10.46
CA VAL A 3 0.80 22.59 10.17
C VAL A 3 0.19 22.64 8.76
N PRO A 4 0.51 21.71 7.85
CA PRO A 4 -0.11 21.67 6.53
C PRO A 4 -1.63 21.52 6.68
N GLU A 5 -2.40 22.34 5.98
CA GLU A 5 -3.84 22.13 5.89
C GLU A 5 -4.09 20.78 5.20
N LEU A 6 -4.88 19.93 5.85
CA LEU A 6 -5.29 18.65 5.30
C LEU A 6 -6.16 18.90 4.08
N GLY A 7 -6.06 18.04 3.06
CA GLY A 7 -7.04 18.03 2.00
C GLY A 7 -8.43 17.79 2.59
N CYS A 8 -9.37 18.71 2.33
CA CYS A 8 -10.79 18.44 2.55
C CYS A 8 -11.23 17.41 1.51
N ILE A 9 -11.25 16.13 1.87
CA ILE A 9 -11.94 15.13 1.06
C ILE A 9 -13.39 15.13 1.55
N GLU A 10 -14.22 15.99 0.96
CA GLU A 10 -15.66 16.09 1.30
C GLU A 10 -16.42 14.77 1.08
N ASN A 11 -15.85 13.82 0.32
CA ASN A 11 -16.40 12.50 0.05
C ASN A 11 -15.29 11.44 0.00
N CYS A 12 -14.66 11.10 1.13
CA CYS A 12 -13.67 10.03 1.11
C CYS A 12 -14.37 8.67 0.88
N PRO A 13 -13.99 7.92 -0.19
CA PRO A 13 -14.69 6.69 -0.59
C PRO A 13 -14.52 5.53 0.40
N PHE A 14 -13.71 5.73 1.45
CA PHE A 14 -13.51 4.77 2.54
C PHE A 14 -14.28 5.13 3.82
N THR A 15 -14.93 6.30 3.87
CA THR A 15 -15.35 6.91 5.13
C THR A 15 -16.80 7.38 5.09
N GLY A 16 -17.68 6.55 4.55
CA GLY A 16 -19.14 6.76 4.66
C GLY A 16 -19.63 6.97 6.10
N GLU A 17 -18.77 6.76 7.11
CA GLU A 17 -18.94 7.21 8.48
C GLU A 17 -17.71 8.02 8.94
N LEU A 18 -17.95 9.05 9.75
CA LEU A 18 -16.97 9.96 10.38
C LEU A 18 -15.66 9.25 10.78
N LEU A 19 -14.55 9.59 10.11
CA LEU A 19 -13.21 9.28 10.60
C LEU A 19 -12.93 10.13 11.85
N SER A 20 -12.87 9.51 13.03
CA SER A 20 -12.27 10.18 14.18
C SER A 20 -10.77 10.30 13.97
N CYS A 21 -10.31 11.55 13.89
CA CYS A 21 -8.93 11.92 13.70
C CYS A 21 -8.10 11.60 14.96
N LEU A 22 -7.19 10.63 14.86
CA LEU A 22 -6.05 10.52 15.76
C LEU A 22 -4.91 11.37 15.19
N SER A 23 -4.75 12.59 15.71
CA SER A 23 -3.60 13.44 15.39
C SER A 23 -2.39 12.94 16.16
N TRP A 24 -1.33 12.56 15.46
CA TRP A 24 -0.04 12.31 16.10
C TRP A 24 0.61 13.65 16.51
N PRO A 25 1.50 13.67 17.52
CA PRO A 25 2.18 14.90 17.97
C PRO A 25 2.99 15.63 16.89
N ASN A 26 3.33 14.94 15.80
CA ASN A 26 4.05 15.49 14.64
C ASN A 26 3.12 16.11 13.58
N GLY A 27 1.79 16.10 13.80
CA GLY A 27 0.80 16.65 12.87
C GLY A 27 0.31 15.69 11.77
N SER A 28 0.85 14.46 11.68
CA SER A 28 0.29 13.45 10.76
C SER A 28 -0.96 12.81 11.35
N LYS A 29 -1.89 12.39 10.48
CA LYS A 29 -3.10 11.67 10.86
C LYS A 29 -3.11 10.34 10.13
N LEU A 30 -3.01 9.27 10.91
CA LEU A 30 -3.14 7.90 10.44
C LEU A 30 -4.37 7.30 11.09
N TRP A 31 -5.26 6.75 10.27
CA TRP A 31 -6.49 6.10 10.69
C TRP A 31 -6.36 4.60 10.45
N TYR A 32 -6.31 3.82 11.53
CA TYR A 32 -6.26 2.38 11.39
C TYR A 32 -7.60 1.82 10.90
N ALA A 33 -7.51 0.87 9.98
CA ALA A 33 -8.65 0.29 9.29
C ALA A 33 -9.50 -0.57 10.25
N ASN A 34 -10.81 -0.34 10.23
CA ASN A 34 -11.78 -1.27 10.81
C ASN A 34 -12.05 -2.45 9.85
N SER A 35 -12.92 -3.38 10.24
CA SER A 35 -13.22 -4.58 9.45
C SER A 35 -13.69 -4.29 8.03
N SER A 36 -14.56 -3.29 7.84
CA SER A 36 -15.06 -2.90 6.52
C SER A 36 -13.95 -2.33 5.62
N VAL A 37 -13.08 -1.48 6.17
CA VAL A 37 -11.94 -0.91 5.43
C VAL A 37 -10.92 -2.01 5.12
N CYS A 38 -10.63 -2.91 6.05
CA CYS A 38 -9.75 -4.07 5.82
C CYS A 38 -10.29 -4.98 4.70
N ALA A 39 -11.59 -5.25 4.66
CA ALA A 39 -12.20 -6.08 3.63
C ALA A 39 -12.08 -5.44 2.24
N ARG A 40 -12.36 -4.13 2.14
CA ARG A 40 -12.19 -3.38 0.89
C ARG A 40 -10.72 -3.33 0.46
N PHE A 41 -9.82 -3.01 1.39
CA PHE A 41 -8.39 -2.99 1.15
C PHE A 41 -7.88 -4.35 0.65
N ALA A 42 -8.29 -5.46 1.26
CA ALA A 42 -7.91 -6.80 0.83
C ALA A 42 -8.35 -7.10 -0.61
N ALA A 43 -9.55 -6.66 -1.00
CA ALA A 43 -10.04 -6.82 -2.37
C ALA A 43 -9.26 -5.97 -3.39
N ASP A 44 -8.90 -4.74 -3.01
CA ASP A 44 -8.11 -3.84 -3.86
C ASP A 44 -6.64 -4.32 -3.97
N LEU A 45 -6.06 -4.83 -2.89
CA LEU A 45 -4.73 -5.46 -2.87
C LEU A 45 -4.70 -6.71 -3.76
N ALA A 46 -5.65 -7.63 -3.59
CA ALA A 46 -5.73 -8.83 -4.44
C ALA A 46 -5.87 -8.48 -5.93
N ARG A 47 -6.61 -7.40 -6.25
CA ARG A 47 -6.72 -6.91 -7.63
C ARG A 47 -5.38 -6.40 -8.15
N ALA A 48 -4.61 -5.65 -7.35
CA ALA A 48 -3.27 -5.21 -7.72
C ALA A 48 -2.31 -6.40 -7.92
N GLU A 49 -2.30 -7.36 -7.00
CA GLU A 49 -1.44 -8.56 -7.08
C GLU A 49 -1.80 -9.50 -8.24
N SER A 50 -3.06 -9.50 -8.68
CA SER A 50 -3.45 -10.25 -9.88
C SER A 50 -2.73 -9.75 -11.15
N LYS A 51 -2.33 -8.46 -11.18
CA LYS A 51 -1.61 -7.86 -12.30
C LYS A 51 -0.15 -8.29 -12.34
N THR A 52 0.44 -8.60 -11.19
CA THR A 52 1.85 -8.99 -11.06
C THR A 52 2.01 -10.48 -11.32
N THR A 53 1.02 -11.29 -10.95
CA THR A 53 0.97 -12.73 -11.23
C THR A 53 1.12 -13.03 -12.73
N ALA A 54 0.54 -12.21 -13.60
CA ALA A 54 0.70 -12.35 -15.05
C ALA A 54 2.18 -12.21 -15.49
N VAL A 55 2.93 -11.30 -14.88
CA VAL A 55 4.35 -11.06 -15.18
C VAL A 55 5.25 -12.14 -14.57
N THR A 56 5.01 -12.54 -13.33
CA THR A 56 5.86 -13.52 -12.62
C THR A 56 5.76 -14.93 -13.17
N ILE A 57 4.66 -15.30 -13.83
CA ILE A 57 4.51 -16.60 -14.50
C ILE A 57 5.46 -16.73 -15.71
N HIS A 58 5.78 -15.62 -16.40
CA HIS A 58 6.61 -15.64 -17.60
C HIS A 58 8.11 -15.73 -17.30
N GLU A 59 8.55 -15.27 -16.12
CA GLU A 59 9.94 -15.34 -15.69
C GLU A 59 10.17 -16.51 -14.73
N ALA A 60 10.65 -17.63 -15.28
CA ALA A 60 10.95 -18.86 -14.54
C ALA A 60 11.94 -18.59 -13.39
N GLY A 61 11.42 -18.34 -12.18
CA GLY A 61 12.23 -18.11 -10.99
C GLY A 61 11.67 -17.12 -9.99
N ILE A 62 10.65 -16.32 -10.33
CA ILE A 62 9.98 -15.47 -9.34
C ILE A 62 8.92 -16.28 -8.59
N PRO A 63 8.99 -16.36 -7.25
CA PRO A 63 7.93 -16.98 -6.47
C PRO A 63 6.61 -16.22 -6.63
N ARG A 64 5.48 -16.87 -6.35
CA ARG A 64 4.20 -16.16 -6.28
C ARG A 64 4.30 -15.06 -5.21
N LEU A 65 4.11 -13.82 -5.64
CA LEU A 65 4.15 -12.63 -4.78
C LEU A 65 2.71 -12.30 -4.41
N GLU A 66 2.30 -12.74 -3.22
CA GLU A 66 0.93 -12.61 -2.73
C GLU A 66 0.95 -12.30 -1.24
N THR A 67 0.16 -11.31 -0.85
CA THR A 67 -0.04 -10.95 0.54
C THR A 67 -1.05 -11.90 1.15
N ASN A 68 -0.83 -12.36 2.39
CA ASN A 68 -1.87 -13.04 3.14
C ASN A 68 -2.75 -11.99 3.85
N PRO A 69 -3.96 -11.67 3.35
CA PRO A 69 -4.79 -10.63 3.95
C PRO A 69 -5.32 -11.03 5.34
N ALA A 70 -5.30 -12.31 5.70
CA ALA A 70 -5.71 -12.76 7.03
C ALA A 70 -4.75 -12.30 8.14
N LEU A 71 -3.52 -11.89 7.77
CA LEU A 71 -2.57 -11.29 8.70
C LEU A 71 -2.87 -9.81 8.97
N ILE A 72 -3.73 -9.18 8.18
CA ILE A 72 -4.14 -7.78 8.37
C ILE A 72 -5.37 -7.76 9.25
N LEU A 73 -5.20 -7.32 10.48
CA LEU A 73 -6.24 -7.35 11.50
C LEU A 73 -6.92 -5.98 11.60
N PRO A 74 -8.25 -5.96 11.76
CA PRO A 74 -8.97 -4.72 12.00
C PRO A 74 -8.54 -4.14 13.35
N THR A 75 -8.39 -2.82 13.39
CA THR A 75 -8.06 -2.09 14.62
C THR A 75 -9.32 -1.46 15.20
N ALA A 76 -9.48 -1.56 16.52
CA ALA A 76 -10.58 -0.88 17.20
C ALA A 76 -10.41 0.65 17.17
N VAL A 77 -11.51 1.38 17.25
CA VAL A 77 -11.49 2.85 17.22
C VAL A 77 -10.69 3.36 18.42
N GLY A 78 -9.69 4.22 18.16
CA GLY A 78 -8.85 4.80 19.21
C GLY A 78 -7.63 3.95 19.59
N GLU A 79 -7.47 2.76 19.02
CA GLU A 79 -6.33 1.89 19.28
C GLU A 79 -5.23 2.06 18.22
N LYS A 80 -3.99 1.78 18.65
CA LYS A 80 -2.85 1.56 17.75
C LYS A 80 -2.62 0.05 17.66
N PRO A 81 -2.49 -0.53 16.45
CA PRO A 81 -2.16 -1.94 16.30
C PRO A 81 -0.78 -2.23 16.89
N SER A 82 -0.56 -3.51 17.22
CA SER A 82 0.78 -4.05 17.38
C SER A 82 1.62 -3.78 16.14
N HIS A 83 2.95 -3.82 16.26
CA HIS A 83 3.89 -3.42 15.20
C HIS A 83 3.63 -4.07 13.82
N ASP A 84 2.94 -5.20 13.76
CA ASP A 84 2.53 -5.89 12.54
C ASP A 84 1.04 -6.20 12.50
N GLY A 85 0.55 -6.48 11.28
CA GLY A 85 -0.80 -6.95 11.03
C GLY A 85 -1.83 -5.83 10.94
N PHE A 86 -1.51 -4.74 10.24
CA PHE A 86 -2.35 -3.55 10.17
C PHE A 86 -2.56 -3.03 8.74
N ALA A 87 -3.61 -2.25 8.58
CA ALA A 87 -3.78 -1.30 7.48
C ALA A 87 -4.10 0.08 8.09
N ALA A 88 -3.44 1.12 7.60
CA ALA A 88 -3.54 2.48 8.10
C ALA A 88 -3.77 3.44 6.93
N LEU A 89 -4.94 4.07 6.91
CA LEU A 89 -5.30 5.11 5.97
C LEU A 89 -4.61 6.41 6.36
N GLU A 90 -4.10 7.12 5.37
CA GLU A 90 -3.57 8.47 5.44
C GLU A 90 -4.31 9.34 4.43
N ILE A 91 -4.66 10.56 4.87
CA ILE A 91 -5.19 11.61 4.01
C ILE A 91 -4.02 12.54 3.73
N CYS A 92 -3.61 12.61 2.47
CA CYS A 92 -2.48 13.42 2.07
C CYS A 92 -2.82 14.91 2.19
N PRO A 93 -1.86 15.74 2.64
CA PRO A 93 -2.08 17.19 2.72
C PRO A 93 -2.24 17.80 1.33
N LEU A 94 -2.75 19.04 1.28
CA LEU A 94 -2.73 19.82 0.06
C LEU A 94 -1.30 19.99 -0.45
N THR A 95 -1.14 20.01 -1.77
CA THR A 95 0.12 20.39 -2.41
C THR A 95 0.53 21.81 -2.00
N PRO A 96 1.81 22.22 -2.18
CA PRO A 96 2.23 23.59 -1.91
C PRO A 96 1.43 24.68 -2.66
N THR A 97 0.72 24.30 -3.72
CA THR A 97 -0.17 25.18 -4.51
C THR A 97 -1.61 25.23 -4.00
N GLY A 98 -1.92 24.57 -2.88
CA GLY A 98 -3.27 24.50 -2.32
C GLY A 98 -4.22 23.54 -3.05
N ARG A 99 -3.71 22.74 -4.00
CA ARG A 99 -4.50 21.75 -4.75
C ARG A 99 -4.45 20.38 -4.07
N ASN A 100 -5.52 19.60 -4.21
CA ASN A 100 -5.52 18.19 -3.83
C ASN A 100 -4.40 17.44 -4.57
N PRO A 101 -3.65 16.56 -3.88
CA PRO A 101 -2.64 15.73 -4.54
C PRO A 101 -3.31 14.71 -5.48
N LYS A 102 -2.54 14.21 -6.45
CA LYS A 102 -3.03 13.18 -7.41
C LYS A 102 -3.59 11.96 -6.68
N TYR A 103 -2.94 11.56 -5.59
CA TYR A 103 -3.40 10.50 -4.70
C TYR A 103 -3.76 11.14 -3.34
N PRO A 104 -5.02 11.52 -3.11
CA PRO A 104 -5.43 12.15 -1.85
C PRO A 104 -5.48 11.18 -0.67
N ILE A 105 -5.47 9.87 -0.93
CA ILE A 105 -5.56 8.82 0.08
C ILE A 105 -4.48 7.79 -0.17
N GLU A 106 -3.81 7.38 0.89
CA GLU A 106 -2.87 6.27 0.91
C GLU A 106 -3.29 5.28 2.00
N ILE A 107 -3.20 3.98 1.73
CA ILE A 107 -3.31 2.96 2.78
C ILE A 107 -1.98 2.24 2.87
N HIS A 108 -1.30 2.42 4.00
CA HIS A 108 -0.10 1.70 4.40
C HIS A 108 -0.49 0.40 5.08
N PHE A 109 0.23 -0.68 4.85
CA PHE A 109 -0.07 -1.95 5.51
C PHE A 109 1.19 -2.73 5.90
N SER A 110 1.02 -3.61 6.88
CA SER A 110 1.99 -4.62 7.28
C SER A 110 1.26 -5.95 7.52
N ALA A 111 1.75 -7.02 6.92
CA ALA A 111 1.19 -8.36 6.94
C ALA A 111 2.31 -9.40 7.08
N TYR A 112 2.94 -9.45 8.27
CA TYR A 112 4.00 -10.40 8.60
C TYR A 112 3.52 -11.54 9.48
N SER A 113 4.01 -12.74 9.18
CA SER A 113 3.89 -13.91 10.04
C SER A 113 4.97 -13.85 11.12
N VAL A 114 4.56 -13.72 12.38
CA VAL A 114 5.49 -13.72 13.53
C VAL A 114 6.33 -15.01 13.58
N ALA A 115 5.78 -16.13 13.12
CA ALA A 115 6.43 -17.44 13.19
C ALA A 115 7.59 -17.59 12.18
N SER A 116 7.46 -17.00 10.98
CA SER A 116 8.45 -17.15 9.91
C SER A 116 9.26 -15.88 9.63
N GLY A 117 8.76 -14.70 10.03
CA GLY A 117 9.30 -13.41 9.58
C GLY A 117 8.96 -13.09 8.12
N ASP A 118 8.28 -14.00 7.41
CA ASP A 118 7.83 -13.81 6.04
C ASP A 118 6.56 -12.98 6.01
N GLY A 119 6.34 -12.28 4.91
CA GLY A 119 5.15 -11.48 4.76
C GLY A 119 5.33 -10.36 3.75
N SER A 120 4.53 -9.32 3.94
CA SER A 120 4.60 -8.15 3.07
C SER A 120 4.22 -6.88 3.80
N HIS A 121 4.70 -5.76 3.28
CA HIS A 121 4.23 -4.45 3.65
C HIS A 121 4.27 -3.55 2.42
N GLY A 122 3.59 -2.42 2.49
CA GLY A 122 3.59 -1.50 1.37
C GLY A 122 2.50 -0.46 1.48
N THR A 123 2.23 0.17 0.35
CA THR A 123 1.26 1.26 0.25
C THR A 123 0.43 1.11 -1.02
N LEU A 124 -0.89 1.26 -0.88
CA LEU A 124 -1.82 1.47 -1.98
C LEU A 124 -2.23 2.94 -1.99
N CYS A 125 -1.98 3.64 -3.09
CA CYS A 125 -2.36 5.04 -3.27
C CYS A 125 -3.60 5.12 -4.18
N TYR A 126 -4.60 5.85 -3.74
CA TYR A 126 -5.90 5.91 -4.38
C TYR A 126 -6.10 7.24 -5.10
N LEU A 127 -6.75 7.18 -6.27
CA LEU A 127 -7.25 8.34 -6.98
C LEU A 127 -8.45 8.95 -6.25
N PRO A 128 -8.85 10.20 -6.58
CA PRO A 128 -10.09 10.78 -6.07
C PRO A 128 -11.35 9.95 -6.38
N SER A 129 -11.34 9.15 -7.45
CA SER A 129 -12.42 8.19 -7.78
C SER A 129 -12.55 7.05 -6.76
N GLY A 130 -11.54 6.85 -5.92
CA GLY A 130 -11.45 5.72 -4.99
C GLY A 130 -10.80 4.47 -5.58
N GLU A 131 -10.36 4.50 -6.84
CA GLU A 131 -9.61 3.41 -7.47
C GLU A 131 -8.13 3.47 -7.13
N VAL A 132 -7.45 2.32 -7.10
CA VAL A 132 -6.00 2.23 -6.89
C VAL A 132 -5.28 2.77 -8.13
N GLY A 133 -4.54 3.88 -7.97
CA GLY A 133 -3.74 4.46 -9.05
C GLY A 133 -2.25 4.15 -8.96
N LYS A 134 -1.79 3.69 -7.81
CA LYS A 134 -0.39 3.32 -7.57
C LYS A 134 -0.33 2.31 -6.42
N ALA A 135 0.58 1.34 -6.52
CA ALA A 135 0.92 0.48 -5.39
C ALA A 135 2.43 0.23 -5.35
N ASP A 136 2.99 0.18 -4.16
CA ASP A 136 4.36 -0.24 -3.89
C ASP A 136 4.32 -1.31 -2.79
N ILE A 137 4.71 -2.54 -3.11
CA ILE A 137 4.60 -3.69 -2.21
C ILE A 137 5.96 -4.37 -2.09
N HIS A 138 6.35 -4.65 -0.85
CA HIS A 138 7.55 -5.40 -0.52
C HIS A 138 7.16 -6.75 0.05
N TYR A 139 7.63 -7.83 -0.58
CA TYR A 139 7.45 -9.20 -0.12
C TYR A 139 8.76 -9.72 0.45
N TRP A 140 8.70 -10.26 1.65
CA TRP A 140 9.81 -10.93 2.31
C TRP A 140 9.55 -12.43 2.37
N GLN A 141 10.49 -13.20 1.83
CA GLN A 141 10.49 -14.65 1.85
C GLN A 141 11.90 -15.12 2.23
N GLY A 142 12.08 -15.55 3.47
CA GLY A 142 13.37 -15.80 4.09
C GLY A 142 14.27 -14.55 4.02
N CYS A 143 15.44 -14.70 3.39
CA CYS A 143 16.42 -13.62 3.24
C CYS A 143 16.29 -12.88 1.91
N VAL A 144 15.15 -12.98 1.21
CA VAL A 144 14.93 -12.35 -0.09
C VAL A 144 13.74 -11.40 -0.01
N ARG A 145 13.96 -10.15 -0.44
CA ARG A 145 12.94 -9.13 -0.65
C ARG A 145 12.64 -8.99 -2.14
N HIS A 146 11.36 -9.03 -2.49
CA HIS A 146 10.88 -8.59 -3.79
C HIS A 146 10.15 -7.25 -3.61
N THR A 147 10.53 -6.24 -4.40
CA THR A 147 9.83 -4.96 -4.46
C THR A 147 9.05 -4.92 -5.76
N VAL A 148 7.74 -4.73 -5.66
CA VAL A 148 6.85 -4.62 -6.81
C VAL A 148 6.21 -3.25 -6.80
N SER A 149 6.36 -2.54 -7.91
CA SER A 149 5.75 -1.24 -8.10
C SER A 149 4.74 -1.32 -9.23
N LEU A 150 3.50 -0.93 -8.96
CA LEU A 150 2.43 -0.79 -9.94
C LEU A 150 2.08 0.67 -10.15
N ARG A 151 1.81 1.06 -11.40
CA ARG A 151 1.48 2.43 -11.80
C ARG A 151 0.29 2.41 -12.75
N LEU A 152 -0.56 3.43 -12.65
CA LEU A 152 -1.63 3.64 -13.62
C LEU A 152 -1.06 4.15 -14.94
N LYS A 153 -1.37 3.44 -16.03
CA LYS A 153 -1.06 3.80 -17.42
C LYS A 153 -2.32 3.57 -18.25
N ASP A 154 -2.75 4.60 -18.98
CA ASP A 154 -3.97 4.56 -19.80
C ASP A 154 -5.19 3.98 -19.05
N ASP A 155 -5.38 4.44 -17.80
CA ASP A 155 -6.42 3.99 -16.86
C ASP A 155 -6.37 2.51 -16.44
N ILE A 156 -5.29 1.81 -16.76
CA ILE A 156 -5.02 0.44 -16.34
C ILE A 156 -3.89 0.44 -15.31
N LEU A 157 -4.13 -0.19 -14.16
CA LEU A 157 -3.07 -0.43 -13.18
C LEU A 157 -2.20 -1.60 -13.65
N GLU A 158 -0.93 -1.34 -13.93
CA GLU A 158 0.01 -2.32 -14.45
C GLU A 158 1.29 -2.34 -13.61
N PRO A 159 2.02 -3.47 -13.55
CA PRO A 159 3.36 -3.50 -13.00
C PRO A 159 4.26 -2.53 -13.79
N SER A 160 5.10 -1.77 -13.09
CA SER A 160 6.09 -0.87 -13.70
C SER A 160 7.52 -1.40 -13.53
N TYR A 161 7.83 -1.99 -12.37
CA TYR A 161 9.05 -2.76 -12.17
C TYR A 161 8.95 -3.76 -11.02
N ILE A 162 9.80 -4.79 -11.08
CA ILE A 162 10.01 -5.79 -10.04
C ILE A 162 11.51 -5.87 -9.76
N LEU A 163 11.88 -5.61 -8.51
CA LEU A 163 13.25 -5.78 -8.02
C LEU A 163 13.33 -6.98 -7.09
N ARG A 164 14.46 -7.68 -7.11
CA ARG A 164 14.83 -8.68 -6.11
C ARG A 164 16.10 -8.23 -5.41
N GLN A 165 16.12 -8.38 -4.09
CA GLN A 165 17.29 -8.16 -3.28
C GLN A 165 17.39 -9.26 -2.24
N SER A 166 18.54 -9.92 -2.12
CA SER A 166 18.82 -10.73 -0.95
C SER A 166 19.47 -9.88 0.14
N ASN A 167 19.30 -10.25 1.41
CA ASN A 167 20.05 -9.65 2.52
C ASN A 167 21.57 -9.83 2.41
N PHE A 168 22.01 -10.73 1.53
CA PHE A 168 23.42 -10.98 1.24
C PHE A 168 23.94 -10.14 0.07
N ASP A 169 23.06 -9.48 -0.69
CA ASP A 169 23.40 -8.70 -1.88
C ASP A 169 23.31 -7.20 -1.55
N GLU A 170 24.38 -6.44 -1.81
CA GLU A 170 24.38 -5.00 -1.60
C GLU A 170 23.46 -4.26 -2.59
N THR A 171 23.29 -4.81 -3.81
CA THR A 171 22.56 -4.14 -4.90
C THR A 171 21.32 -4.93 -5.32
N PRO A 172 20.12 -4.32 -5.32
CA PRO A 172 18.93 -4.93 -5.89
C PRO A 172 19.09 -5.21 -7.39
N VAL A 173 18.65 -6.38 -7.82
CA VAL A 173 18.59 -6.79 -9.23
C VAL A 173 17.21 -6.48 -9.77
N THR A 174 17.13 -5.78 -10.91
CA THR A 174 15.86 -5.64 -11.64
C THR A 174 15.59 -6.96 -12.33
N ILE A 175 14.52 -7.65 -11.94
CA ILE A 175 14.11 -8.87 -12.63
C ILE A 175 13.22 -8.52 -13.81
N TRP A 176 12.29 -7.59 -13.59
CA TRP A 176 11.39 -7.13 -14.64
C TRP A 176 11.21 -5.60 -14.58
N ARG A 177 11.06 -4.97 -15.73
CA ARG A 177 10.72 -3.56 -15.87
C ARG A 177 9.90 -3.37 -17.14
N GLU A 178 8.89 -2.53 -17.06
CA GLU A 178 8.18 -2.06 -18.24
C GLU A 178 9.12 -1.26 -19.17
N GLU A 179 9.25 -1.69 -20.42
CA GLU A 179 9.96 -0.91 -21.43
C GLU A 179 9.14 0.36 -21.75
N MET A 180 9.69 1.53 -21.41
CA MET A 180 9.10 2.80 -21.87
C MET A 180 9.42 2.95 -23.37
N VAL A 181 8.41 2.72 -24.22
CA VAL A 181 8.46 3.03 -25.65
C VAL A 181 8.16 4.50 -25.88
#